data_AF-A0A1I8B7V2-F1
#
_entry.id   AF-A0A1I8B7V2-F1
#
_cell.length_a   1.000
_cell.length_b   1.000
_cell.length_c   1.000
_cell.angle_alpha   90.00
_cell.angle_beta   90.00
_cell.angle_gamma   90.00
#
_symmetry.space_group_name_H-M   'P 1'
#
loop_
_entity.id
_entity.type
_entity.pdbx_description
1 polymer ?
#
loop_
_entity_poly.entity_id
_entity_poly.type
_entity_poly.pdbx_seq_one_letter_code
_entity_poly.pdbx_strand_id
1 'polypeptide(L)'
;MVFVIWVEKFYKNDEIDKHDHNVIEAWELGYTGRGVVVSIIDDGLERKHQDLEDNYDPNASYDVNDLDEDPTPRYTVDNENHQGTRSAGIVAAIFNNSRCNVGVAYNAKIGGIRLLDGNVTDAAEAKSLSYNPQHIDIYLANWGPTDDGETLDGPGKLAKDAILKGVNEGRHGKGSIFIWASGVGGQDDSCSSDGYVNSIYTISISATTENGNVPWYSESCSPTLATAFSGGSINDRMLATTDILNYCTKKQSGTTGSASLAAGMVALALEANPNLGWRDIQHIIVRTANPSFLRAVDWQENGIGRWFSHSYGYGLLNAGAMVRLAREWKNVPKALKCHVVYPRKVDPIKFVLNYNF
;
A
#
# COMPACT_ATOMS: atom_id res chain seq x y z
N MET A 1 -27.65 -1.76 -3.70
CA MET A 1 -26.46 -1.33 -2.95
C MET A 1 -25.31 -2.20 -3.44
N VAL A 2 -24.42 -1.66 -4.28
CA VAL A 2 -23.31 -2.42 -4.89
C VAL A 2 -22.08 -2.12 -4.05
N PHE A 3 -21.58 -3.11 -3.33
CA PHE A 3 -20.50 -2.96 -2.35
C PHE A 3 -19.17 -3.46 -2.91
N VAL A 4 -18.10 -2.93 -2.31
CA VAL A 4 -16.70 -3.17 -2.62
C VAL A 4 -16.42 -4.66 -2.79
N ILE A 5 -15.50 -4.94 -3.70
CA ILE A 5 -14.93 -6.23 -4.06
C ILE A 5 -15.69 -6.94 -5.18
N TRP A 6 -17.03 -7.06 -5.19
CA TRP A 6 -17.73 -7.81 -6.26
C TRP A 6 -19.06 -7.19 -6.70
N VAL A 7 -19.12 -6.71 -7.95
CA VAL A 7 -20.25 -5.93 -8.49
C VAL A 7 -21.61 -6.67 -8.51
N GLU A 8 -21.71 -7.96 -8.20
CA GLU A 8 -22.94 -8.74 -8.48
C GLU A 8 -23.57 -9.55 -7.33
N LYS A 9 -23.05 -9.54 -6.09
CA LYS A 9 -23.56 -10.45 -5.03
C LYS A 9 -24.24 -9.78 -3.83
N PHE A 10 -25.28 -8.98 -4.06
CA PHE A 10 -26.23 -8.64 -2.97
C PHE A 10 -27.69 -8.99 -3.24
N TYR A 11 -28.02 -9.58 -4.40
CA TYR A 11 -29.42 -9.87 -4.77
C TYR A 11 -29.79 -11.35 -4.97
N LYS A 12 -28.93 -12.32 -4.59
CA LYS A 12 -29.33 -13.73 -4.54
C LYS A 12 -29.00 -14.35 -3.19
N ASN A 13 -30.04 -14.91 -2.57
CA ASN A 13 -30.08 -15.65 -1.32
C ASN A 13 -28.91 -16.62 -1.11
N ASP A 14 -28.54 -16.74 0.17
CA ASP A 14 -27.93 -17.90 0.84
C ASP A 14 -26.48 -18.27 0.48
N GLU A 15 -25.52 -17.41 0.83
CA GLU A 15 -24.23 -17.72 1.47
C GLU A 15 -23.34 -16.46 1.46
N ILE A 16 -23.22 -15.79 2.61
CA ILE A 16 -22.24 -14.72 2.83
C ILE A 16 -20.86 -15.38 2.79
N ASP A 17 -20.09 -15.20 1.72
CA ASP A 17 -18.66 -15.50 1.71
C ASP A 17 -18.00 -14.68 2.84
N LYS A 18 -17.60 -15.36 3.92
CA LYS A 18 -17.19 -14.78 5.22
C LYS A 18 -15.82 -14.07 5.22
N HIS A 19 -15.25 -13.74 4.07
CA HIS A 19 -13.85 -13.37 3.96
C HIS A 19 -13.67 -12.12 3.08
N ASP A 20 -13.83 -10.96 3.70
CA ASP A 20 -13.58 -9.64 3.12
C ASP A 20 -12.60 -8.83 4.00
N HIS A 21 -12.36 -7.57 3.62
CA HIS A 21 -11.51 -6.65 4.37
C HIS A 21 -12.19 -5.99 5.58
N ASN A 22 -13.43 -6.37 5.88
CA ASN A 22 -14.22 -5.82 6.97
C ASN A 22 -14.33 -4.29 6.94
N VAL A 23 -14.47 -3.75 5.73
CA VAL A 23 -14.58 -2.31 5.46
C VAL A 23 -15.94 -1.77 5.93
N ILE A 24 -16.99 -2.59 5.85
CA ILE A 24 -18.32 -2.24 6.33
C ILE A 24 -18.30 -1.92 7.83
N GLU A 25 -17.59 -2.70 8.65
CA GLU A 25 -17.46 -2.40 10.09
C GLU A 25 -16.82 -1.03 10.32
N ALA A 26 -15.77 -0.67 9.56
CA ALA A 26 -15.16 0.65 9.65
C ALA A 26 -16.13 1.79 9.28
N TRP A 27 -16.95 1.58 8.25
CA TRP A 27 -17.98 2.54 7.82
C TRP A 27 -19.13 2.65 8.83
N GLU A 28 -19.59 1.54 9.41
CA GLU A 28 -20.59 1.51 10.47
C GLU A 28 -20.09 2.19 11.76
N LEU A 29 -18.78 2.12 12.03
CA LEU A 29 -18.10 2.89 13.07
C LEU A 29 -17.98 4.39 12.73
N GLY A 30 -18.39 4.80 11.53
CA GLY A 30 -18.46 6.19 11.08
C GLY A 30 -17.25 6.69 10.32
N TYR A 31 -16.26 5.85 10.00
CA TYR A 31 -15.02 6.24 9.33
C TYR A 31 -15.09 5.94 7.84
N THR A 32 -14.80 6.93 7.01
CA THR A 32 -15.01 6.92 5.55
C THR A 32 -13.85 7.57 4.78
N GLY A 33 -12.78 7.98 5.47
CA GLY A 33 -11.61 8.66 4.93
C GLY A 33 -11.62 10.19 5.11
N ARG A 34 -12.60 10.78 5.79
CA ARG A 34 -12.75 12.25 5.83
C ARG A 34 -11.53 12.92 6.44
N GLY A 35 -11.06 13.97 5.77
CA GLY A 35 -9.93 14.77 6.23
C GLY A 35 -8.56 14.11 6.02
N VAL A 36 -8.51 12.96 5.34
CA VAL A 36 -7.27 12.29 4.94
C VAL A 36 -7.02 12.54 3.45
N VAL A 37 -5.77 12.82 3.10
CA VAL A 37 -5.35 13.07 1.71
C VAL A 37 -4.43 11.95 1.23
N VAL A 38 -4.82 11.29 0.14
CA VAL A 38 -4.03 10.23 -0.52
C VAL A 38 -3.54 10.72 -1.88
N SER A 39 -2.28 10.47 -2.21
CA SER A 39 -1.71 10.74 -3.53
C SER A 39 -1.25 9.44 -4.19
N ILE A 40 -1.69 9.22 -5.42
CA ILE A 40 -1.29 8.09 -6.26
C ILE A 40 -0.07 8.51 -7.10
N ILE A 41 1.10 7.90 -6.90
CA ILE A 41 2.30 8.15 -7.71
C ILE A 41 2.37 7.08 -8.80
N ASP A 42 1.96 7.43 -10.02
CA ASP A 42 1.76 6.45 -11.10
C ASP A 42 1.81 7.14 -12.49
N ASP A 43 1.09 6.61 -13.48
CA ASP A 43 1.00 7.11 -14.86
C ASP A 43 0.06 8.32 -15.07
N GLY A 44 -0.66 8.73 -14.02
CA GLY A 44 -1.56 9.89 -14.00
C GLY A 44 -2.92 9.58 -13.36
N LEU A 45 -3.72 10.62 -13.16
CA LEU A 45 -5.07 10.52 -12.58
C LEU A 45 -6.04 11.35 -13.41
N GLU A 46 -7.07 10.70 -13.96
CA GLU A 46 -8.14 11.36 -14.69
C GLU A 46 -9.03 12.17 -13.73
N ARG A 47 -8.58 13.39 -13.41
CA ARG A 47 -9.19 14.26 -12.38
C ARG A 47 -10.65 14.65 -12.63
N LYS A 48 -11.13 14.46 -13.87
CA LYS A 48 -12.53 14.72 -14.28
C LYS A 48 -13.35 13.44 -14.45
N HIS A 49 -12.84 12.30 -14.02
CA HIS A 49 -13.62 11.08 -13.94
C HIS A 49 -14.82 11.32 -13.01
N GLN A 50 -16.04 10.98 -13.45
CA GLN A 50 -17.29 11.30 -12.72
C GLN A 50 -17.43 10.62 -11.37
N ASP A 51 -16.59 9.62 -11.13
CA ASP A 51 -16.50 8.89 -9.86
C ASP A 51 -15.31 9.33 -8.99
N LEU A 52 -14.53 10.33 -9.42
CA LEU A 52 -13.37 10.88 -8.69
C LEU A 52 -13.44 12.40 -8.49
N GLU A 53 -14.12 13.13 -9.37
CA GLU A 53 -14.03 14.60 -9.44
C GLU A 53 -14.35 15.34 -8.13
N ASP A 54 -15.32 14.88 -7.33
CA ASP A 54 -15.67 15.50 -6.05
C ASP A 54 -14.61 15.25 -4.95
N ASN A 55 -13.89 14.13 -5.07
CA ASN A 55 -12.82 13.75 -4.15
C ASN A 55 -11.44 14.21 -4.63
N TYR A 56 -11.30 14.62 -5.89
CA TYR A 56 -10.04 15.10 -6.44
C TYR A 56 -9.49 16.30 -5.65
N ASP A 57 -8.17 16.29 -5.44
CA ASP A 57 -7.44 17.33 -4.75
C ASP A 57 -6.21 17.79 -5.56
N PRO A 58 -6.22 19.05 -6.07
CA PRO A 58 -5.10 19.59 -6.82
C PRO A 58 -3.84 19.77 -5.96
N ASN A 59 -3.95 20.01 -4.66
CA ASN A 59 -2.77 20.13 -3.79
C ASN A 59 -2.10 18.79 -3.50
N ALA A 60 -2.79 17.69 -3.79
CA ALA A 60 -2.25 16.34 -3.77
C ALA A 60 -1.80 15.86 -5.16
N SER A 61 -1.75 16.76 -6.15
CA SER A 61 -1.54 16.41 -7.55
C SER A 61 -0.43 17.21 -8.21
N TYR A 62 0.29 16.58 -9.13
CA TYR A 62 1.33 17.23 -9.93
C TYR A 62 1.74 16.37 -11.13
N ASP A 63 2.13 16.99 -12.23
CA ASP A 63 2.75 16.32 -13.36
C ASP A 63 4.27 16.48 -13.34
N VAL A 64 5.00 15.41 -13.03
CA VAL A 64 6.46 15.44 -12.99
C VAL A 64 7.07 15.30 -14.39
N ASN A 65 6.34 14.71 -15.33
CA ASN A 65 6.79 14.50 -16.71
C ASN A 65 6.76 15.81 -17.50
N ASP A 66 5.65 16.54 -17.43
CA ASP A 66 5.42 17.79 -18.16
C ASP A 66 5.66 19.06 -17.30
N LEU A 67 5.93 18.88 -16.00
CA LEU A 67 6.26 19.93 -15.04
C LEU A 67 5.14 20.95 -14.78
N ASP A 68 3.89 20.48 -14.75
CA ASP A 68 2.71 21.31 -14.46
C ASP A 68 1.81 20.70 -13.36
N GLU A 69 0.66 21.32 -13.11
CA GLU A 69 -0.27 20.95 -12.02
C GLU A 69 -1.35 19.95 -12.44
N ASP A 70 -1.42 19.56 -13.72
CA ASP A 70 -2.49 18.71 -14.27
C ASP A 70 -2.00 17.26 -14.46
N PRO A 71 -2.29 16.33 -13.52
CA PRO A 71 -1.81 14.95 -13.62
C PRO A 71 -2.63 14.10 -14.59
N THR A 72 -3.45 14.70 -15.46
CA THR A 72 -4.34 13.95 -16.35
C THR A 72 -3.51 13.00 -17.22
N PRO A 73 -3.85 11.69 -17.29
CA PRO A 73 -3.07 10.73 -18.05
C PRO A 73 -3.11 11.08 -19.54
N ARG A 74 -1.99 10.82 -20.23
CA ARG A 74 -1.92 10.92 -21.68
C ARG A 74 -2.68 9.76 -22.31
N TYR A 75 -3.74 10.06 -23.05
CA TYR A 75 -4.52 9.04 -23.74
C TYR A 75 -3.78 8.47 -24.96
N THR A 76 -3.71 7.15 -25.05
CA THR A 76 -3.12 6.41 -26.17
C THR A 76 -4.12 5.43 -26.76
N VAL A 77 -3.82 4.90 -27.95
CA VAL A 77 -4.70 3.91 -28.61
C VAL A 77 -4.86 2.66 -27.77
N ASP A 78 -3.79 2.25 -27.07
CA ASP A 78 -3.76 1.05 -26.24
C ASP A 78 -4.16 1.33 -24.77
N ASN A 79 -4.50 2.58 -24.44
CA ASN A 79 -4.92 3.00 -23.11
C ASN A 79 -3.90 2.61 -22.02
N GLU A 80 -2.60 2.77 -22.28
CA GLU A 80 -1.53 2.29 -21.38
C GLU A 80 -1.51 3.00 -20.01
N ASN A 81 -1.83 4.30 -19.98
CA ASN A 81 -1.76 5.16 -18.79
C ASN A 81 -3.06 5.11 -17.96
N HIS A 82 -3.45 3.92 -17.50
CA HIS A 82 -4.71 3.71 -16.76
C HIS A 82 -4.54 3.40 -15.27
N GLN A 83 -3.34 3.04 -14.83
CA GLN A 83 -3.11 2.42 -13.53
C GLN A 83 -3.34 3.38 -12.37
N GLY A 84 -2.94 4.65 -12.51
CA GLY A 84 -3.18 5.66 -11.48
C GLY A 84 -4.67 5.98 -11.31
N THR A 85 -5.42 6.10 -12.41
CA THR A 85 -6.88 6.31 -12.36
C THR A 85 -7.60 5.10 -11.74
N ARG A 86 -7.19 3.87 -12.06
CA ARG A 86 -7.74 2.65 -11.44
C ARG A 86 -7.44 2.56 -9.95
N SER A 87 -6.22 2.90 -9.54
CA SER A 87 -5.82 2.91 -8.13
C SER A 87 -6.60 3.95 -7.34
N ALA A 88 -6.80 5.15 -7.91
CA ALA A 88 -7.60 6.22 -7.30
C ALA A 88 -9.05 5.77 -7.01
N GLY A 89 -9.70 5.05 -7.93
CA GLY A 89 -11.07 4.55 -7.72
C GLY A 89 -11.18 3.47 -6.65
N ILE A 90 -10.15 2.65 -6.43
CA ILE A 90 -10.14 1.68 -5.33
C ILE A 90 -10.07 2.42 -3.99
N VAL A 91 -9.28 3.49 -3.92
CA VAL A 91 -9.10 4.27 -2.69
C VAL A 91 -10.33 5.13 -2.39
N ALA A 92 -10.78 5.95 -3.35
CA ALA A 92 -11.66 7.08 -3.09
C ALA A 92 -12.74 7.32 -4.17
N ALA A 93 -13.17 6.29 -4.90
CA ALA A 93 -14.37 6.41 -5.75
C ALA A 93 -15.60 6.88 -4.92
N ILE A 94 -16.40 7.76 -5.51
CA ILE A 94 -17.50 8.45 -4.83
C ILE A 94 -18.59 7.46 -4.42
N PHE A 95 -19.09 7.61 -3.20
CA PHE A 95 -20.22 6.80 -2.73
C PHE A 95 -21.56 7.33 -3.27
N ASN A 96 -22.44 6.39 -3.66
CA ASN A 96 -23.86 6.65 -3.94
C ASN A 96 -24.15 7.59 -5.12
N ASN A 97 -23.33 7.55 -6.17
CA ASN A 97 -23.56 8.26 -7.44
C ASN A 97 -24.00 7.34 -8.60
N SER A 98 -24.20 6.04 -8.34
CA SER A 98 -24.54 5.01 -9.34
C SER A 98 -23.53 4.86 -10.47
N ARG A 99 -22.25 5.16 -10.20
CA ARG A 99 -21.10 4.92 -11.08
C ARG A 99 -20.21 3.82 -10.50
N CYS A 100 -19.42 3.21 -11.38
CA CYS A 100 -18.44 2.15 -11.15
C CYS A 100 -18.57 1.37 -9.82
N ASN A 101 -17.86 1.82 -8.79
CA ASN A 101 -17.70 1.18 -7.49
C ASN A 101 -17.81 2.23 -6.37
N VAL A 102 -17.43 1.86 -5.15
CA VAL A 102 -17.19 2.81 -4.07
C VAL A 102 -15.77 2.59 -3.57
N GLY A 103 -15.04 3.68 -3.29
CA GLY A 103 -13.70 3.62 -2.73
C GLY A 103 -13.73 3.14 -1.29
N VAL A 104 -12.68 2.46 -0.83
CA VAL A 104 -12.56 2.04 0.58
C VAL A 104 -12.69 3.24 1.53
N ALA A 105 -12.08 4.37 1.15
CA ALA A 105 -12.12 5.64 1.83
C ALA A 105 -12.82 6.69 0.94
N TYR A 106 -14.09 6.45 0.61
CA TYR A 106 -14.88 7.23 -0.35
C TYR A 106 -15.12 8.71 0.00
N ASN A 107 -14.71 9.19 1.18
CA ASN A 107 -14.70 10.61 1.53
C ASN A 107 -13.27 11.17 1.77
N ALA A 108 -12.23 10.39 1.47
CA ALA A 108 -10.87 10.90 1.42
C ALA A 108 -10.68 11.80 0.20
N LYS A 109 -9.71 12.72 0.32
CA LYS A 109 -9.22 13.47 -0.83
C LYS A 109 -8.18 12.65 -1.59
N ILE A 110 -8.24 12.70 -2.92
CA ILE A 110 -7.41 11.89 -3.81
C ILE A 110 -6.70 12.77 -4.82
N GLY A 111 -5.38 12.64 -4.91
CA GLY A 111 -4.55 13.30 -5.92
C GLY A 111 -3.74 12.30 -6.72
N GLY A 112 -3.13 12.79 -7.79
CA GLY A 112 -2.28 12.01 -8.68
C GLY A 112 -0.97 12.71 -8.97
N ILE A 113 0.14 12.00 -8.85
CA ILE A 113 1.45 12.45 -9.29
C ILE A 113 1.83 11.63 -10.52
N ARG A 114 1.79 12.27 -11.71
CA ARG A 114 2.16 11.64 -12.98
C ARG A 114 3.67 11.57 -13.10
N LEU A 115 4.22 10.37 -12.93
CA LEU A 115 5.65 10.05 -12.96
C LEU A 115 5.98 8.98 -14.01
N LEU A 116 5.15 7.94 -14.17
CA LEU A 116 5.52 6.73 -14.91
C LEU A 116 5.37 6.85 -16.43
N ASP A 117 4.67 7.87 -16.92
CA ASP A 117 4.51 8.15 -18.35
C ASP A 117 5.67 8.98 -18.93
N GLY A 118 6.91 8.64 -18.55
CA GLY A 118 8.09 9.43 -18.89
C GLY A 118 9.39 8.81 -18.38
N ASN A 119 10.50 9.54 -18.51
CA ASN A 119 11.80 9.08 -18.04
C ASN A 119 11.90 9.19 -16.51
N VAL A 120 11.86 8.06 -15.83
CA VAL A 120 11.94 7.98 -14.36
C VAL A 120 13.39 8.09 -13.92
N THR A 121 13.76 9.24 -13.36
CA THR A 121 15.09 9.50 -12.81
C THR A 121 15.02 9.63 -11.28
N ASP A 122 16.14 9.41 -10.57
CA ASP A 122 16.23 9.59 -9.10
C ASP A 122 15.68 10.97 -8.64
N ALA A 123 15.90 12.03 -9.43
CA ALA A 123 15.37 13.36 -9.13
C ALA A 123 13.84 13.44 -9.31
N ALA A 124 13.28 12.79 -10.32
CA ALA A 124 11.84 12.73 -10.57
C ALA A 124 11.12 11.91 -9.48
N GLU A 125 11.69 10.77 -9.09
CA GLU A 125 11.22 9.96 -7.96
C GLU A 125 11.25 10.79 -6.67
N ALA A 126 12.37 11.44 -6.36
CA ALA A 126 12.50 12.26 -5.16
C ALA A 126 11.49 13.43 -5.12
N LYS A 127 11.26 14.09 -6.25
CA LYS A 127 10.25 15.16 -6.37
C LYS A 127 8.86 14.61 -6.08
N SER A 128 8.52 13.44 -6.64
CA SER A 128 7.23 12.78 -6.43
C SER A 128 7.02 12.38 -4.97
N LEU A 129 8.00 11.73 -4.37
CA LEU A 129 7.95 11.23 -2.99
C LEU A 129 7.98 12.33 -1.92
N SER A 130 8.40 13.55 -2.30
CA SER A 130 8.46 14.71 -1.40
C SER A 130 7.49 15.82 -1.79
N TYR A 131 6.54 15.57 -2.70
CA TYR A 131 5.55 16.55 -3.11
C TYR A 131 4.56 16.82 -1.97
N ASN A 132 4.43 18.08 -1.55
CA ASN A 132 3.48 18.55 -0.53
C ASN A 132 3.30 17.64 0.71
N PRO A 133 4.38 17.28 1.44
CA PRO A 133 4.34 16.28 2.51
C PRO A 133 3.68 16.77 3.80
N GLN A 134 3.29 18.04 3.86
CA GLN A 134 2.49 18.59 4.96
C GLN A 134 1.00 18.55 4.66
N HIS A 135 0.62 18.30 3.40
CA HIS A 135 -0.76 18.22 2.93
C HIS A 135 -1.16 16.76 2.65
N ILE A 136 -0.31 16.02 1.94
CA ILE A 136 -0.53 14.60 1.64
C ILE A 136 -0.21 13.75 2.88
N ASP A 137 -1.15 12.89 3.27
CA ASP A 137 -0.94 11.93 4.35
C ASP A 137 -0.31 10.63 3.85
N ILE A 138 -0.84 10.09 2.75
CA ILE A 138 -0.51 8.77 2.24
C ILE A 138 -0.05 8.90 0.79
N TYR A 139 1.12 8.34 0.49
CA TYR A 139 1.63 8.16 -0.86
C TYR A 139 1.50 6.68 -1.22
N LEU A 140 0.78 6.39 -2.29
CA LEU A 140 0.69 5.06 -2.86
C LEU A 140 1.58 5.00 -4.11
N ALA A 141 2.52 4.07 -4.13
CA ALA A 141 3.39 3.81 -5.27
C ALA A 141 3.35 2.32 -5.64
N ASN A 142 3.32 2.03 -6.94
CA ASN A 142 3.21 0.67 -7.46
C ASN A 142 4.28 0.35 -8.51
N TRP A 143 5.46 0.97 -8.36
CA TRP A 143 6.60 0.84 -9.28
C TRP A 143 7.85 0.42 -8.52
N GLY A 144 8.85 -0.10 -9.23
CA GLY A 144 10.11 -0.57 -8.66
C GLY A 144 11.08 -0.93 -9.78
N PRO A 145 12.16 -1.66 -9.46
CA PRO A 145 13.00 -2.32 -10.46
C PRO A 145 12.18 -3.27 -11.33
N THR A 146 12.77 -3.75 -12.43
CA THR A 146 12.11 -4.76 -13.27
C THR A 146 11.93 -6.06 -12.51
N ASP A 147 10.71 -6.60 -12.52
CA ASP A 147 10.37 -7.87 -11.88
C ASP A 147 10.76 -9.08 -12.76
N ASP A 148 12.06 -9.23 -13.05
CA ASP A 148 12.61 -10.25 -13.95
C ASP A 148 13.36 -11.39 -13.23
N GLY A 149 13.45 -11.34 -11.89
CA GLY A 149 14.21 -12.30 -11.09
C GLY A 149 15.74 -12.17 -11.17
N GLU A 150 16.24 -11.18 -11.91
CA GLU A 150 17.68 -10.94 -12.11
C GLU A 150 18.13 -9.57 -11.57
N THR A 151 17.19 -8.62 -11.48
CA THR A 151 17.46 -7.23 -11.10
C THR A 151 17.59 -7.07 -9.58
N LEU A 152 18.66 -6.40 -9.14
CA LEU A 152 18.87 -5.98 -7.76
C LEU A 152 19.09 -4.47 -7.74
N ASP A 153 18.06 -3.72 -7.40
CA ASP A 153 18.11 -2.25 -7.42
C ASP A 153 17.16 -1.63 -6.37
N GLY A 154 17.14 -0.31 -6.27
CA GLY A 154 16.21 0.40 -5.40
C GLY A 154 16.42 1.90 -5.51
N PRO A 155 15.91 2.68 -4.53
CA PRO A 155 15.94 4.13 -4.68
C PRO A 155 17.34 4.68 -4.79
N GLY A 156 17.49 5.63 -5.72
CA GLY A 156 18.68 6.46 -5.80
C GLY A 156 18.86 7.31 -4.55
N LYS A 157 19.90 8.15 -4.53
CA LYS A 157 20.24 8.91 -3.33
C LYS A 157 19.14 9.92 -2.99
N LEU A 158 18.62 10.61 -4.00
CA LEU A 158 17.62 11.65 -3.79
C LEU A 158 16.28 11.03 -3.36
N ALA A 159 15.86 9.92 -3.97
CA ALA A 159 14.66 9.19 -3.60
C ALA A 159 14.76 8.65 -2.16
N LYS A 160 15.91 8.08 -1.77
CA LYS A 160 16.18 7.66 -0.38
C LYS A 160 16.07 8.82 0.60
N ASP A 161 16.66 9.96 0.27
CA ASP A 161 16.61 11.17 1.10
C ASP A 161 15.18 11.73 1.19
N ALA A 162 14.41 11.68 0.10
CA ALA A 162 13.00 12.10 0.06
C ALA A 162 12.11 11.24 0.97
N ILE A 163 12.25 9.91 0.90
CA ILE A 163 11.53 8.98 1.80
C ILE A 163 11.91 9.25 3.25
N LEU A 164 13.22 9.37 3.54
CA LEU A 164 13.71 9.63 4.90
C LEU A 164 13.20 10.96 5.44
N LYS A 165 13.18 12.01 4.62
CA LYS A 165 12.61 13.30 5.00
C LYS A 165 11.10 13.21 5.21
N GLY A 166 10.39 12.50 4.33
CA GLY A 166 8.95 12.26 4.44
C GLY A 166 8.56 11.64 5.77
N VAL A 167 9.20 10.54 6.18
CA VAL A 167 8.89 9.87 7.46
C VAL A 167 9.30 10.65 8.71
N ASN A 168 10.22 11.62 8.60
CA ASN A 168 10.68 12.43 9.72
C ASN A 168 9.94 13.75 9.86
N GLU A 169 9.58 14.39 8.75
CA GLU A 169 9.07 15.77 8.71
C GLU A 169 7.64 15.85 8.17
N GLY A 170 7.23 14.89 7.33
CA GLY A 170 5.89 14.86 6.74
C GLY A 170 4.78 14.81 7.79
N ARG A 171 3.58 15.23 7.40
CA ARG A 171 2.39 15.30 8.27
C ARG A 171 2.68 16.01 9.60
N HIS A 172 3.39 17.14 9.53
CA HIS A 172 3.82 17.94 10.67
C HIS A 172 4.65 17.14 11.70
N GLY A 173 5.57 16.30 11.23
CA GLY A 173 6.45 15.48 12.05
C GLY A 173 5.86 14.14 12.51
N LYS A 174 4.64 13.78 12.08
CA LYS A 174 4.07 12.43 12.27
C LYS A 174 4.66 11.42 11.28
N GLY A 175 5.20 11.92 10.18
CA GLY A 175 5.81 11.19 9.08
C GLY A 175 4.80 10.78 8.01
N SER A 176 5.14 11.05 6.75
CA SER A 176 4.44 10.56 5.56
C SER A 176 4.32 9.05 5.60
N ILE A 177 3.21 8.52 5.10
CA ILE A 177 2.98 7.08 4.99
C ILE A 177 3.16 6.65 3.54
N PHE A 178 4.17 5.83 3.28
CA PHE A 178 4.43 5.27 1.96
C PHE A 178 3.90 3.84 1.90
N ILE A 179 2.96 3.56 1.01
CA ILE A 179 2.42 2.22 0.76
C ILE A 179 2.93 1.76 -0.60
N TRP A 180 3.41 0.53 -0.66
CA TRP A 180 4.07 -0.03 -1.83
C TRP A 180 3.49 -1.39 -2.20
N ALA A 181 3.30 -1.61 -3.49
CA ALA A 181 3.00 -2.94 -4.02
C ALA A 181 4.26 -3.82 -3.95
N SER A 182 4.11 -5.10 -3.61
CA SER A 182 5.26 -6.00 -3.42
C SER A 182 5.83 -6.60 -4.71
N GLY A 183 5.47 -6.12 -5.90
CA GLY A 183 5.94 -6.67 -7.19
C GLY A 183 5.03 -7.76 -7.80
N VAL A 184 5.30 -8.11 -9.07
CA VAL A 184 4.56 -9.08 -9.89
C VAL A 184 5.44 -10.14 -10.58
N GLY A 185 6.70 -10.31 -10.14
CA GLY A 185 7.69 -11.25 -10.71
C GLY A 185 7.45 -12.73 -10.42
N GLY A 186 6.48 -13.06 -9.57
CA GLY A 186 6.10 -14.44 -9.27
C GLY A 186 7.18 -15.24 -8.53
N GLN A 187 7.31 -16.52 -8.86
CA GLN A 187 8.24 -17.44 -8.17
C GLN A 187 9.70 -17.27 -8.57
N ASP A 188 9.96 -16.65 -9.72
CA ASP A 188 11.30 -16.45 -10.25
C ASP A 188 11.97 -15.20 -9.66
N ASP A 189 11.23 -14.39 -8.91
CA ASP A 189 11.72 -13.16 -8.26
C ASP A 189 11.54 -13.17 -6.73
N SER A 190 12.24 -12.25 -6.06
CA SER A 190 12.05 -11.95 -4.66
C SER A 190 12.08 -10.46 -4.42
N CYS A 191 10.97 -9.93 -3.92
CA CYS A 191 10.81 -8.54 -3.50
C CYS A 191 11.79 -8.05 -2.40
N SER A 192 12.68 -8.91 -1.88
CA SER A 192 13.84 -8.44 -1.09
C SER A 192 14.91 -7.74 -1.94
N SER A 193 14.93 -8.02 -3.25
CA SER A 193 15.81 -7.42 -4.25
C SER A 193 15.32 -6.04 -4.72
N ASP A 194 14.06 -5.71 -4.44
CA ASP A 194 13.53 -4.35 -4.61
C ASP A 194 13.78 -3.51 -3.35
N GLY A 195 14.67 -2.52 -3.46
CA GLY A 195 15.00 -1.61 -2.37
C GLY A 195 13.90 -0.63 -1.95
N TYR A 196 12.83 -0.47 -2.75
CA TYR A 196 11.62 0.26 -2.35
C TYR A 196 10.76 -0.58 -1.41
N VAL A 197 10.51 -1.85 -1.76
CA VAL A 197 9.78 -2.82 -0.93
C VAL A 197 10.58 -3.19 0.33
N ASN A 198 11.90 -3.35 0.22
CA ASN A 198 12.79 -3.71 1.33
C ASN A 198 13.09 -2.52 2.28
N SER A 199 12.53 -1.34 2.02
CA SER A 199 12.69 -0.17 2.87
C SER A 199 11.82 -0.28 4.12
N ILE A 200 12.39 -0.05 5.32
CA ILE A 200 11.61 0.02 6.56
C ILE A 200 10.60 1.18 6.58
N TYR A 201 10.77 2.15 5.69
CA TYR A 201 9.95 3.36 5.61
C TYR A 201 8.71 3.20 4.71
N THR A 202 8.62 2.09 3.98
CA THR A 202 7.46 1.73 3.16
C THR A 202 6.65 0.65 3.87
N ILE A 203 5.37 0.58 3.51
CA ILE A 203 4.45 -0.48 3.92
C ILE A 203 4.22 -1.34 2.68
N SER A 204 4.96 -2.44 2.58
CA SER A 204 4.82 -3.38 1.48
C SER A 204 3.59 -4.26 1.64
N ILE A 205 2.78 -4.32 0.58
CA ILE A 205 1.52 -5.06 0.51
C ILE A 205 1.56 -6.07 -0.62
N SER A 206 1.37 -7.34 -0.26
CA SER A 206 1.24 -8.45 -1.22
C SER A 206 -0.23 -8.72 -1.56
N ALA A 207 -0.46 -9.68 -2.46
CA ALA A 207 -1.78 -10.01 -2.99
C ALA A 207 -2.26 -11.40 -2.58
N THR A 208 -3.58 -11.56 -2.49
CA THR A 208 -4.22 -12.87 -2.41
C THR A 208 -5.38 -12.97 -3.40
N THR A 209 -5.66 -14.20 -3.83
CA THR A 209 -6.84 -14.49 -4.64
C THR A 209 -8.12 -14.43 -3.81
N GLU A 210 -9.29 -14.42 -4.47
CA GLU A 210 -10.58 -14.47 -3.77
C GLU A 210 -10.74 -15.71 -2.89
N ASN A 211 -9.99 -16.77 -3.19
CA ASN A 211 -10.00 -18.02 -2.47
C ASN A 211 -8.93 -18.10 -1.36
N GLY A 212 -8.13 -17.04 -1.15
CA GLY A 212 -7.07 -17.02 -0.14
C GLY A 212 -5.79 -17.76 -0.56
N ASN A 213 -5.59 -18.02 -1.86
CA ASN A 213 -4.38 -18.65 -2.38
C ASN A 213 -3.36 -17.60 -2.84
N VAL A 214 -2.08 -17.96 -2.86
CA VAL A 214 -1.01 -17.09 -3.35
C VAL A 214 -1.17 -16.96 -4.87
N PRO A 215 -1.36 -15.74 -5.43
CA PRO A 215 -1.46 -15.55 -6.87
C PRO A 215 -0.15 -15.90 -7.57
N TRP A 216 -0.22 -16.34 -8.83
CA TRP A 216 0.98 -16.77 -9.60
C TRP A 216 2.03 -15.67 -9.79
N TYR A 217 1.60 -14.41 -9.79
CA TYR A 217 2.48 -13.24 -9.94
C TYR A 217 3.05 -12.74 -8.61
N SER A 218 2.55 -13.20 -7.46
CA SER A 218 2.98 -12.63 -6.18
C SER A 218 4.41 -13.05 -5.84
N GLU A 219 5.23 -12.07 -5.48
CA GLU A 219 6.57 -12.32 -4.96
C GLU A 219 6.55 -12.57 -3.46
N SER A 220 7.48 -13.41 -2.99
CA SER A 220 7.61 -13.79 -1.59
C SER A 220 8.88 -13.20 -0.99
N CYS A 221 8.77 -12.44 0.10
CA CYS A 221 9.91 -11.83 0.77
C CYS A 221 9.62 -11.47 2.24
N SER A 222 10.67 -11.29 3.03
CA SER A 222 10.55 -10.92 4.45
C SER A 222 10.09 -9.48 4.74
N PRO A 223 10.31 -8.48 3.85
CA PRO A 223 9.81 -7.12 4.05
C PRO A 223 8.30 -6.93 3.92
N THR A 224 7.57 -7.87 3.30
CA THR A 224 6.11 -7.79 3.17
C THR A 224 5.44 -7.70 4.55
N LEU A 225 4.62 -6.68 4.75
CA LEU A 225 3.98 -6.45 6.06
C LEU A 225 2.62 -7.13 6.17
N ALA A 226 1.80 -7.08 5.11
CA ALA A 226 0.45 -7.61 5.08
C ALA A 226 -0.05 -7.84 3.65
N THR A 227 -1.29 -8.31 3.53
CA THR A 227 -1.89 -8.69 2.25
C THR A 227 -3.26 -8.07 2.06
N ALA A 228 -3.60 -7.77 0.81
CA ALA A 228 -4.96 -7.47 0.39
C ALA A 228 -5.41 -8.24 -0.85
N PHE A 229 -6.72 -8.34 -1.06
CA PHE A 229 -7.29 -8.99 -2.25
C PHE A 229 -6.89 -8.25 -3.53
N SER A 230 -6.74 -9.01 -4.62
CA SER A 230 -6.60 -8.42 -5.96
C SER A 230 -7.22 -9.30 -7.04
N GLY A 231 -6.87 -10.59 -7.03
CA GLY A 231 -7.28 -11.58 -8.03
C GLY A 231 -6.07 -12.42 -8.47
N GLY A 232 -6.21 -13.26 -9.50
CA GLY A 232 -5.03 -13.87 -10.13
C GLY A 232 -5.21 -15.22 -10.79
N SER A 233 -6.25 -16.00 -10.47
CA SER A 233 -6.53 -17.24 -11.21
C SER A 233 -7.44 -16.98 -12.42
N ILE A 234 -7.41 -17.87 -13.42
CA ILE A 234 -8.19 -17.77 -14.69
C ILE A 234 -9.70 -17.57 -14.48
N ASN A 235 -10.23 -18.02 -13.35
CA ASN A 235 -11.65 -17.89 -12.98
C ASN A 235 -11.86 -17.01 -11.74
N ASP A 236 -10.80 -16.45 -11.17
CA ASP A 236 -10.95 -15.56 -10.04
C ASP A 236 -11.55 -14.25 -10.53
N ARG A 237 -12.51 -13.76 -9.77
CA ARG A 237 -12.97 -12.40 -9.95
C ARG A 237 -11.81 -11.43 -9.64
N MET A 238 -11.83 -10.24 -10.25
CA MET A 238 -10.83 -9.16 -10.09
C MET A 238 -11.46 -7.87 -9.54
N LEU A 239 -10.64 -6.90 -9.12
CA LEU A 239 -11.15 -5.67 -8.53
C LEU A 239 -11.90 -4.82 -9.55
N ALA A 240 -13.03 -4.27 -9.09
CA ALA A 240 -13.81 -3.28 -9.82
C ALA A 240 -13.42 -1.87 -9.39
N THR A 241 -13.18 -1.00 -10.37
CA THR A 241 -12.74 0.38 -10.15
C THR A 241 -13.04 1.29 -11.35
N THR A 242 -12.75 2.58 -11.21
CA THR A 242 -12.73 3.59 -12.28
C THR A 242 -11.67 3.27 -13.32
N ASP A 243 -11.87 3.67 -14.57
CA ASP A 243 -10.91 3.49 -15.66
C ASP A 243 -10.84 4.78 -16.49
N ILE A 244 -9.77 4.97 -17.25
CA ILE A 244 -9.61 6.18 -18.06
C ILE A 244 -10.70 6.29 -19.14
N LEU A 245 -10.86 7.50 -19.69
CA LEU A 245 -11.95 7.87 -20.59
C LEU A 245 -13.32 7.77 -19.92
N ASN A 246 -13.35 7.98 -18.60
CA ASN A 246 -14.55 7.98 -17.77
C ASN A 246 -15.31 6.64 -17.80
N TYR A 247 -14.57 5.53 -17.91
CA TYR A 247 -15.09 4.16 -17.93
C TYR A 247 -14.98 3.49 -16.56
N CYS A 248 -15.54 2.29 -16.45
CA CYS A 248 -15.36 1.42 -15.29
C CYS A 248 -14.74 0.11 -15.75
N THR A 249 -13.87 -0.47 -14.93
CA THR A 249 -13.32 -1.80 -15.16
C THR A 249 -13.68 -2.75 -14.03
N LYS A 250 -13.72 -4.05 -14.34
CA LYS A 250 -13.81 -5.15 -13.37
C LYS A 250 -12.59 -6.08 -13.46
N LYS A 251 -11.50 -5.57 -14.07
CA LYS A 251 -10.33 -6.35 -14.46
C LYS A 251 -9.03 -5.82 -13.85
N GLN A 252 -9.11 -5.07 -12.74
CA GLN A 252 -7.90 -4.64 -12.05
C GLN A 252 -7.32 -5.80 -11.23
N SER A 253 -6.08 -6.18 -11.51
CA SER A 253 -5.34 -7.25 -10.84
C SER A 253 -3.90 -6.84 -10.53
N GLY A 254 -3.09 -7.74 -9.97
CA GLY A 254 -1.71 -7.46 -9.57
C GLY A 254 -1.62 -6.83 -8.18
N THR A 255 -0.42 -6.73 -7.63
CA THR A 255 -0.19 -6.17 -6.29
C THR A 255 -0.58 -4.69 -6.16
N THR A 256 -0.64 -3.95 -7.27
CA THR A 256 -1.21 -2.58 -7.37
C THR A 256 -2.61 -2.46 -6.75
N GLY A 257 -3.50 -3.41 -7.06
CA GLY A 257 -4.86 -3.41 -6.51
C GLY A 257 -4.88 -3.60 -5.00
N SER A 258 -4.05 -4.52 -4.50
CA SER A 258 -3.88 -4.79 -3.08
C SER A 258 -3.33 -3.57 -2.32
N ALA A 259 -2.30 -2.92 -2.86
CA ALA A 259 -1.72 -1.73 -2.27
C ALA A 259 -2.72 -0.56 -2.23
N SER A 260 -3.57 -0.42 -3.26
CA SER A 260 -4.66 0.56 -3.29
C SER A 260 -5.73 0.31 -2.21
N LEU A 261 -6.14 -0.95 -2.00
CA LEU A 261 -7.04 -1.31 -0.91
C LEU A 261 -6.41 -0.98 0.46
N ALA A 262 -5.13 -1.27 0.63
CA ALA A 262 -4.38 -0.94 1.84
C ALA A 262 -4.34 0.57 2.10
N ALA A 263 -4.09 1.39 1.07
CA ALA A 263 -4.12 2.85 1.19
C ALA A 263 -5.47 3.37 1.67
N GLY A 264 -6.57 2.85 1.13
CA GLY A 264 -7.91 3.15 1.62
C GLY A 264 -8.10 2.75 3.09
N MET A 265 -7.71 1.54 3.48
CA MET A 265 -7.87 1.07 4.87
C MET A 265 -7.00 1.87 5.86
N VAL A 266 -5.79 2.27 5.46
CA VAL A 266 -4.94 3.16 6.26
C VAL A 266 -5.57 4.55 6.38
N ALA A 267 -6.22 5.07 5.33
CA ALA A 267 -6.95 6.33 5.42
C ALA A 267 -8.10 6.27 6.43
N LEU A 268 -8.84 5.16 6.49
CA LEU A 268 -9.86 4.95 7.53
C LEU A 268 -9.26 4.96 8.95
N ALA A 269 -8.10 4.32 9.14
CA ALA A 269 -7.40 4.32 10.43
C ALA A 269 -6.87 5.72 10.81
N LEU A 270 -6.41 6.51 9.84
CA LEU A 270 -5.98 7.89 10.06
C LEU A 270 -7.13 8.84 10.41
N GLU A 271 -8.31 8.68 9.79
CA GLU A 271 -9.50 9.42 10.22
C GLU A 271 -9.84 9.07 11.68
N ALA A 272 -9.71 7.79 12.04
CA ALA A 272 -9.97 7.32 13.40
C ALA A 272 -9.01 7.88 14.44
N ASN A 273 -7.76 8.11 14.07
CA ASN A 273 -6.79 8.78 14.93
C ASN A 273 -5.77 9.58 14.09
N PRO A 274 -6.00 10.89 13.90
CA PRO A 274 -5.11 11.72 13.10
C PRO A 274 -3.71 11.91 13.69
N ASN A 275 -3.48 11.49 14.95
CA ASN A 275 -2.19 11.61 15.63
C ASN A 275 -1.25 10.43 15.38
N LEU A 276 -1.70 9.37 14.70
CA LEU A 276 -0.86 8.23 14.37
C LEU A 276 0.34 8.66 13.50
N GLY A 277 1.54 8.28 13.93
CA GLY A 277 2.73 8.39 13.11
C GLY A 277 2.87 7.22 12.13
N TRP A 278 3.80 7.33 11.18
CA TRP A 278 4.03 6.29 10.16
C TRP A 278 4.33 4.91 10.76
N ARG A 279 5.09 4.84 11.86
CA ARG A 279 5.36 3.59 12.60
C ARG A 279 4.15 3.06 13.34
N ASP A 280 3.28 3.93 13.83
CA ASP A 280 2.06 3.50 14.53
C ASP A 280 1.15 2.72 13.58
N ILE A 281 1.05 3.17 12.31
CA ILE A 281 0.30 2.46 11.27
C ILE A 281 0.89 1.06 11.01
N GLN A 282 2.21 0.94 10.86
CA GLN A 282 2.86 -0.37 10.72
C GLN A 282 2.55 -1.29 11.92
N HIS A 283 2.61 -0.75 13.15
CA HIS A 283 2.28 -1.52 14.35
C HIS A 283 0.81 -1.94 14.42
N ILE A 284 -0.12 -1.09 13.98
CA ILE A 284 -1.54 -1.42 13.91
C ILE A 284 -1.76 -2.55 12.92
N ILE A 285 -1.21 -2.46 11.70
CA ILE A 285 -1.30 -3.50 10.67
C ILE A 285 -0.84 -4.86 11.22
N VAL A 286 0.35 -4.92 11.82
CA VAL A 286 0.93 -6.15 12.41
C VAL A 286 0.02 -6.77 13.48
N ARG A 287 -0.75 -5.95 14.20
CA ARG A 287 -1.59 -6.40 15.32
C ARG A 287 -3.01 -6.78 14.90
N THR A 288 -3.45 -6.35 13.71
CA THR A 288 -4.84 -6.53 13.25
C THR A 288 -4.96 -7.39 12.00
N ALA A 289 -3.85 -7.63 11.27
CA ALA A 289 -3.84 -8.54 10.14
C ALA A 289 -4.26 -9.96 10.56
N ASN A 290 -5.03 -10.63 9.70
CA ASN A 290 -5.63 -11.92 9.99
C ASN A 290 -5.11 -13.02 9.05
N PRO A 291 -4.38 -14.03 9.57
CA PRO A 291 -3.85 -15.12 8.76
C PRO A 291 -4.89 -16.22 8.47
N SER A 292 -6.01 -16.30 9.21
CA SER A 292 -6.85 -17.50 9.29
C SER A 292 -7.48 -17.97 7.97
N PHE A 293 -7.72 -17.05 7.03
CA PHE A 293 -8.30 -17.38 5.73
C PHE A 293 -7.24 -17.76 4.67
N LEU A 294 -5.99 -17.38 4.89
CA LEU A 294 -4.95 -17.38 3.88
C LEU A 294 -4.18 -18.71 3.84
N ARG A 295 -4.04 -19.28 2.65
CA ARG A 295 -3.35 -20.54 2.39
C ARG A 295 -1.94 -20.27 1.86
N ALA A 296 -0.95 -20.55 2.68
CA ALA A 296 0.46 -20.57 2.32
C ALA A 296 1.15 -21.73 3.06
N VAL A 297 2.21 -22.27 2.47
CA VAL A 297 2.96 -23.41 3.04
C VAL A 297 4.04 -22.98 4.03
N ASP A 298 4.36 -21.68 4.07
CA ASP A 298 5.51 -21.12 4.80
C ASP A 298 5.11 -20.35 6.08
N TRP A 299 3.86 -20.49 6.52
CA TRP A 299 3.37 -19.91 7.77
C TRP A 299 4.22 -20.36 8.96
N GLN A 300 4.72 -19.40 9.73
CA GLN A 300 5.56 -19.62 10.89
C GLN A 300 5.10 -18.74 12.05
N GLU A 301 5.21 -19.26 13.28
CA GLU A 301 4.96 -18.49 14.49
C GLU A 301 6.26 -17.86 14.98
N ASN A 302 6.26 -16.55 15.20
CA ASN A 302 7.42 -15.83 15.72
C ASN A 302 7.52 -15.89 17.25
N GLY A 303 8.59 -15.34 17.82
CA GLY A 303 8.88 -15.41 19.26
C GLY A 303 7.88 -14.75 20.21
N ILE A 304 6.84 -14.08 19.68
CA ILE A 304 5.75 -13.46 20.47
C ILE A 304 4.38 -14.05 20.11
N GLY A 305 4.36 -15.20 19.45
CA GLY A 305 3.15 -15.95 19.14
C GLY A 305 2.32 -15.40 17.97
N ARG A 306 2.93 -14.60 17.08
CA ARG A 306 2.25 -14.13 15.86
C ARG A 306 2.67 -14.95 14.66
N TRP A 307 1.68 -15.34 13.86
CA TRP A 307 1.89 -15.98 12.57
C TRP A 307 2.35 -14.97 11.53
N PHE A 308 3.34 -15.35 10.73
CA PHE A 308 3.79 -14.62 9.55
C PHE A 308 4.13 -15.58 8.41
N SER A 309 4.06 -15.09 7.18
CA SER A 309 4.44 -15.77 5.94
C SER A 309 5.21 -14.78 5.07
N HIS A 310 6.19 -15.23 4.31
CA HIS A 310 6.89 -14.38 3.34
C HIS A 310 6.00 -14.02 2.15
N SER A 311 4.96 -14.83 1.88
CA SER A 311 3.96 -14.53 0.85
C SER A 311 2.89 -13.56 1.33
N TYR A 312 2.63 -13.48 2.64
CA TYR A 312 1.50 -12.74 3.18
C TYR A 312 1.79 -11.75 4.33
N GLY A 313 3.05 -11.60 4.72
CA GLY A 313 3.41 -10.87 5.93
C GLY A 313 2.64 -11.41 7.14
N TYR A 314 1.98 -10.52 7.89
CA TYR A 314 1.14 -10.88 9.04
C TYR A 314 -0.29 -11.30 8.68
N GLY A 315 -0.66 -11.30 7.39
CA GLY A 315 -1.93 -11.78 6.89
C GLY A 315 -2.83 -10.69 6.28
N LEU A 316 -4.13 -11.02 6.16
CA LEU A 316 -5.10 -10.18 5.46
C LEU A 316 -5.44 -8.92 6.27
N LEU A 317 -5.36 -7.75 5.65
CA LEU A 317 -5.76 -6.49 6.28
C LEU A 317 -7.24 -6.52 6.69
N ASN A 318 -7.56 -5.90 7.83
CA ASN A 318 -8.91 -5.83 8.39
C ASN A 318 -9.21 -4.39 8.83
N ALA A 319 -10.00 -3.67 8.02
CA ALA A 319 -10.29 -2.25 8.22
C ALA A 319 -10.99 -1.97 9.56
N GLY A 320 -12.03 -2.74 9.90
CA GLY A 320 -12.74 -2.59 11.17
C GLY A 320 -11.83 -2.76 12.39
N ALA A 321 -10.97 -3.79 12.37
CA ALA A 321 -10.00 -4.03 13.44
C ALA A 321 -8.92 -2.92 13.51
N MET A 322 -8.43 -2.45 12.35
CA MET A 322 -7.48 -1.34 12.28
C MET A 322 -8.07 -0.06 12.89
N VAL A 323 -9.29 0.30 12.51
CA VAL A 323 -10.01 1.47 13.02
C VAL A 323 -10.26 1.36 14.52
N ARG A 324 -10.73 0.20 15.02
CA ARG A 324 -10.93 -0.02 16.47
C ARG A 324 -9.64 0.16 17.25
N LEU A 325 -8.56 -0.45 16.78
CA LEU A 325 -7.27 -0.36 17.46
C LEU A 325 -6.70 1.08 17.39
N ALA A 326 -6.86 1.77 16.26
CA ALA A 326 -6.41 3.15 16.06
C ALA A 326 -7.00 4.13 17.10
N ARG A 327 -8.30 4.00 17.41
CA ARG A 327 -9.02 4.88 18.36
C ARG A 327 -8.44 4.85 19.77
N GLU A 328 -7.92 3.70 20.19
CA GLU A 328 -7.36 3.47 21.52
C GLU A 328 -5.83 3.43 21.50
N TRP A 329 -5.23 3.67 20.33
CA TRP A 329 -3.79 3.54 20.15
C TRP A 329 -3.03 4.63 20.88
N LYS A 330 -2.00 4.20 21.62
CA LYS A 330 -1.00 5.09 22.20
C LYS A 330 0.25 5.05 21.33
N ASN A 331 0.66 6.19 20.81
CA ASN A 331 1.82 6.29 19.93
C ASN A 331 3.07 5.63 20.53
N VAL A 332 3.79 4.92 19.67
CA VAL A 332 5.04 4.27 20.05
C VAL A 332 6.12 5.31 20.34
N PRO A 333 7.11 4.99 21.23
CA PRO A 333 8.22 5.89 21.49
C PRO A 333 9.06 6.12 20.23
N LYS A 334 9.91 7.14 20.26
CA LYS A 334 10.89 7.42 19.18
C LYS A 334 11.70 6.17 18.85
N ALA A 335 11.93 5.94 17.56
CA ALA A 335 12.71 4.80 17.08
C ALA A 335 14.14 4.87 17.61
N LEU A 336 14.68 3.74 18.05
CA LEU A 336 16.07 3.60 18.45
C LEU A 336 16.82 2.86 17.33
N LYS A 337 18.02 3.34 16.98
CA LYS A 337 18.90 2.68 16.01
C LYS A 337 20.19 2.28 16.70
N CYS A 338 20.44 0.97 16.76
CA CYS A 338 21.67 0.43 17.32
C CYS A 338 22.74 0.39 16.22
N HIS A 339 23.86 1.08 16.42
CA HIS A 339 25.01 1.06 15.52
C HIS A 339 26.12 0.20 16.14
N VAL A 340 26.50 -0.88 15.45
CA VAL A 340 27.67 -1.69 15.81
C VAL A 340 28.79 -1.36 14.83
N VAL A 341 29.88 -0.77 15.33
CA VAL A 341 31.07 -0.49 14.51
C VAL A 341 32.03 -1.69 14.60
N TYR A 342 32.44 -2.22 13.44
CA TYR A 342 33.42 -3.30 13.33
C TYR A 342 34.82 -2.74 12.95
N PRO A 343 35.95 -3.32 13.42
CA PRO A 343 36.05 -4.44 14.35
C PRO A 343 35.52 -4.08 15.72
N ARG A 344 34.66 -4.96 16.26
CA ARG A 344 34.29 -4.94 17.67
C ARG A 344 35.64 -4.93 18.41
N LYS A 345 35.96 -3.90 19.20
CA LYS A 345 37.07 -3.97 20.16
C LYS A 345 36.68 -5.02 21.20
N VAL A 346 36.78 -6.29 20.83
CA VAL A 346 36.83 -7.39 21.77
C VAL A 346 38.28 -7.37 22.21
N ASP A 347 38.54 -6.96 23.46
CA ASP A 347 39.77 -7.40 24.09
C ASP A 347 39.81 -8.93 23.91
N PRO A 348 40.86 -9.52 23.31
CA PRO A 348 40.89 -10.95 23.08
C PRO A 348 40.60 -11.64 24.40
N ILE A 349 39.61 -12.54 24.39
CA ILE A 349 39.29 -13.38 25.53
C ILE A 349 40.59 -14.11 25.90
N LYS A 350 41.24 -13.68 26.99
CA LYS A 350 42.38 -14.40 27.56
C LYS A 350 41.83 -15.68 28.16
N PHE A 351 41.94 -16.78 27.43
CA PHE A 351 41.87 -18.10 28.02
C PHE A 351 43.11 -18.29 28.90
N VAL A 352 42.97 -18.07 30.20
CA VAL A 352 43.96 -18.52 31.18
C VAL A 352 43.73 -20.02 31.35
N LEU A 353 44.48 -20.83 30.61
CA LEU A 353 44.60 -22.26 30.89
C LEU A 353 45.48 -22.41 32.12
N ASN A 354 44.86 -22.55 33.30
CA ASN A 354 45.54 -23.01 34.50
C ASN A 354 45.81 -24.52 34.33
N TYR A 355 46.96 -24.87 33.78
CA TYR A 355 47.50 -26.22 33.95
C TYR A 355 48.20 -26.29 35.30
N ASN A 356 47.52 -26.87 36.29
CA ASN A 356 48.20 -27.49 37.43
C ASN A 356 48.48 -28.95 37.05
N PHE A 357 49.74 -29.26 36.78
CA PHE A 357 50.31 -30.60 36.95
C PHE A 357 51.54 -30.47 37.84
#